data_AF-A0A356K8A5-F1
#
_entry.id   AF-A0A356K8A5-F1
#
_cell.length_a   1.000
_cell.length_b   1.000
_cell.length_c   1.000
_cell.angle_alpha   90.00
_cell.angle_beta   90.00
_cell.angle_gamma   90.00
#
_symmetry.space_group_name_H-M   'P 1'
#
loop_
_entity.id
_entity.type
_entity.pdbx_description
1 polymer ?
#
loop_
_entity_poly.entity_id
_entity_poly.type
_entity_poly.pdbx_seq_one_letter_code
_entity_poly.pdbx_strand_id
1 'polypeptide(L)'
;GGVGMAIAEWIMRGYPPPDLWEVDIRRTFSFQNEPVYLRDRVSETLGMLYGMHWPHRQYTTSRNVLCSPLHDHLMAEGACFGELAGWERANWFADPGTNPKYQYSYGPQNWHGNQKNEHETTRERVALYDQTSFAKFDVIGSDAERTLERICANKVGRAIGSITYTPWLNERAGIEADVTVTRIGE
;
A
#
# COMPACT_ATOMS: atom_id res chain seq x y z
N GLY A 1 11.61 -16.01 -24.71
CA GLY A 1 11.80 -14.77 -23.94
C GLY A 1 11.34 -14.97 -22.51
N GLY A 2 11.73 -14.09 -21.58
CA GLY A 2 11.51 -14.26 -20.14
C GLY A 2 10.03 -14.46 -19.74
N VAL A 3 9.12 -13.64 -20.28
CA VAL A 3 7.67 -13.75 -20.00
C VAL A 3 7.11 -15.12 -20.40
N GLY A 4 7.46 -15.62 -21.59
CA GLY A 4 6.99 -16.92 -22.08
C GLY A 4 7.48 -18.08 -21.20
N MET A 5 8.73 -18.01 -20.72
CA MET A 5 9.27 -18.98 -19.77
C MET A 5 8.52 -18.92 -18.43
N ALA A 6 8.31 -17.72 -17.87
CA ALA A 6 7.61 -17.54 -16.60
C ALA A 6 6.17 -18.07 -16.64
N ILE A 7 5.41 -17.78 -17.70
CA ILE A 7 4.04 -18.28 -17.88
C ILE A 7 4.03 -19.80 -18.08
N ALA A 8 4.91 -20.35 -18.91
CA ALA A 8 4.98 -21.79 -19.15
C ALA A 8 5.30 -22.55 -17.85
N GLU A 9 6.26 -22.07 -17.05
CA GLU A 9 6.56 -22.66 -15.75
C GLU A 9 5.40 -22.51 -14.76
N TRP A 10 4.71 -21.36 -14.75
CA TRP A 10 3.54 -21.17 -13.90
C TRP A 10 2.43 -22.16 -14.24
N ILE A 11 2.09 -22.34 -15.53
CA ILE A 11 1.11 -23.33 -15.98
C ILE A 11 1.52 -24.74 -15.57
N MET A 12 2.79 -25.10 -15.79
CA MET A 12 3.28 -26.46 -15.53
C MET A 12 3.38 -26.80 -14.04
N ARG A 13 3.75 -25.83 -13.19
CA ARG A 13 4.00 -26.05 -11.76
C ARG A 13 2.83 -25.64 -10.87
N GLY A 14 1.91 -24.83 -11.38
CA GLY A 14 0.81 -24.22 -10.62
C GLY A 14 1.22 -22.97 -9.83
N TYR A 15 2.48 -22.51 -9.93
CA TYR A 15 2.98 -21.33 -9.22
C TYR A 15 4.12 -20.64 -9.99
N PRO A 16 4.32 -19.32 -9.81
CA PRO A 16 5.33 -18.56 -10.53
C PRO A 16 6.76 -18.90 -10.05
N PRO A 17 7.77 -18.96 -10.95
CA PRO A 17 9.15 -19.29 -10.59
C PRO A 17 9.92 -18.19 -9.83
N PRO A 18 9.86 -16.91 -10.22
CA PRO A 18 10.26 -15.78 -9.37
C PRO A 18 9.02 -15.09 -8.75
N ASP A 19 9.26 -14.12 -7.86
CA ASP A 19 8.23 -13.17 -7.50
C ASP A 19 7.84 -12.33 -8.72
N LEU A 20 6.55 -12.36 -9.06
CA LEU A 20 5.96 -11.66 -10.19
C LEU A 20 4.92 -10.62 -9.74
N TRP A 21 4.89 -10.26 -8.46
CA TRP A 21 3.86 -9.35 -7.92
C TRP A 21 3.75 -8.03 -8.69
N GLU A 22 4.87 -7.46 -9.15
CA GLU A 22 4.87 -6.20 -9.93
C GLU A 22 4.15 -6.30 -11.29
N VAL A 23 3.95 -7.51 -11.79
CA VAL A 23 3.29 -7.79 -13.08
C VAL A 23 2.05 -8.66 -12.93
N ASP A 24 1.67 -9.04 -11.70
CA ASP A 24 0.48 -9.84 -11.43
C ASP A 24 -0.79 -9.00 -11.66
N ILE A 25 -1.75 -9.56 -12.40
CA ILE A 25 -3.02 -8.89 -12.71
C ILE A 25 -3.88 -8.62 -11.47
N ARG A 26 -3.69 -9.38 -10.38
CA ARG A 26 -4.47 -9.26 -9.13
C ARG A 26 -4.06 -8.05 -8.30
N ARG A 27 -2.95 -7.39 -8.64
CA ARG A 27 -2.50 -6.17 -7.95
C ARG A 27 -3.31 -4.94 -8.31
N THR A 28 -4.15 -5.01 -9.35
CA THR A 28 -4.96 -3.88 -9.81
C THR A 28 -6.35 -3.91 -9.20
N PHE A 29 -6.87 -2.73 -8.91
CA PHE A 29 -8.22 -2.56 -8.39
C PHE A 29 -9.20 -2.31 -9.54
N SER A 30 -10.47 -2.66 -9.35
CA SER A 30 -11.51 -2.52 -10.37
C SER A 30 -11.59 -1.11 -10.97
N PHE A 31 -11.49 -0.07 -10.15
CA PHE A 31 -11.51 1.32 -10.60
C PHE A 31 -10.31 1.70 -11.51
N GLN A 32 -9.20 0.95 -11.44
CA GLN A 32 -8.04 1.20 -12.30
C GLN A 32 -8.26 0.68 -13.73
N ASN A 33 -9.29 -0.13 -13.94
CA ASN A 33 -9.70 -0.59 -15.27
C ASN A 33 -10.64 0.40 -15.97
N GLU A 34 -11.03 1.50 -15.31
CA GLU A 34 -11.87 2.52 -15.92
C GLU A 34 -11.14 3.19 -17.10
N PRO A 35 -11.79 3.35 -18.27
CA PRO A 35 -11.13 3.86 -19.47
C PRO A 35 -10.44 5.22 -19.29
N VAL A 36 -11.04 6.11 -18.48
CA VAL A 36 -10.47 7.43 -18.16
C VAL A 36 -9.20 7.28 -17.33
N TYR A 37 -9.21 6.44 -16.29
CA TYR A 37 -8.06 6.19 -15.45
C TYR A 37 -6.90 5.63 -16.27
N LEU A 38 -7.18 4.62 -17.10
CA LEU A 38 -6.19 3.98 -17.97
C LEU A 38 -5.60 4.96 -18.96
N ARG A 39 -6.44 5.71 -19.68
CA ARG A 39 -5.99 6.70 -20.66
C ARG A 39 -4.99 7.67 -20.03
N ASP A 40 -5.36 8.29 -18.91
CA ASP A 40 -4.54 9.35 -18.31
C ASP A 40 -3.24 8.78 -17.71
N ARG A 41 -3.33 7.65 -16.97
CA ARG A 41 -2.17 7.00 -16.33
C ARG A 41 -1.18 6.42 -17.35
N VAL A 42 -1.67 5.79 -18.41
CA VAL A 42 -0.82 5.20 -19.46
C VAL A 42 -0.12 6.30 -20.25
N SER A 43 -0.81 7.40 -20.59
CA SER A 43 -0.19 8.54 -21.25
C SER A 43 0.94 9.16 -20.43
N GLU A 44 0.75 9.34 -19.11
CA GLU A 44 1.80 9.83 -18.22
C GLU A 44 3.00 8.86 -18.16
N THR A 45 2.72 7.57 -17.96
CA THR A 45 3.75 6.54 -17.78
C THR A 45 4.60 6.37 -19.04
N LEU A 46 3.99 6.41 -20.23
CA LEU A 46 4.71 6.35 -21.49
C LEU A 46 5.65 7.56 -21.67
N GLY A 47 5.19 8.76 -21.30
CA GLY A 47 6.02 9.97 -21.33
C GLY A 47 7.21 9.92 -20.35
N MET A 48 7.13 9.08 -19.33
CA MET A 48 8.18 8.90 -18.32
C MET A 48 9.26 7.89 -18.69
N LEU A 49 9.10 7.15 -19.79
CA LEU A 49 10.02 6.05 -20.15
C LEU A 49 11.50 6.47 -20.20
N TYR A 50 11.77 7.70 -20.65
CA TYR A 50 13.12 8.30 -20.67
C TYR A 50 13.21 9.54 -19.77
N GLY A 51 12.23 9.74 -18.90
CA GLY A 51 12.22 10.85 -17.95
C GLY A 51 13.15 10.61 -16.77
N MET A 52 13.33 11.65 -15.95
CA MET A 52 14.07 11.50 -14.70
C MET A 52 13.29 10.66 -13.69
N HIS A 53 13.84 9.52 -13.31
CA HIS A 53 13.31 8.63 -12.28
C HIS A 53 13.72 9.11 -10.89
N TRP A 54 13.11 10.21 -10.43
CA TRP A 54 13.35 10.73 -9.10
C TRP A 54 12.90 9.75 -8.02
N PRO A 55 13.66 9.59 -6.92
CA PRO A 55 13.19 8.89 -5.74
C PRO A 55 11.89 9.52 -5.22
N HIS A 56 10.92 8.67 -4.84
CA HIS A 56 9.60 9.08 -4.33
C HIS A 56 8.72 9.89 -5.31
N ARG A 57 9.04 9.89 -6.61
CA ARG A 57 8.21 10.56 -7.63
C ARG A 57 6.77 10.11 -7.54
N GLN A 58 5.87 11.08 -7.43
CA GLN A 58 4.43 10.85 -7.44
C GLN A 58 3.86 11.04 -8.85
N TYR A 59 2.85 10.26 -9.19
CA TYR A 59 2.07 10.51 -10.40
C TYR A 59 1.24 11.79 -10.26
N THR A 60 1.02 12.43 -11.40
CA THR A 60 0.26 13.68 -11.49
C THR A 60 -1.14 13.47 -12.05
N THR A 61 -1.34 12.42 -12.83
CA THR A 61 -2.65 12.02 -13.38
C THR A 61 -3.45 11.16 -12.40
N SER A 62 -4.73 10.94 -12.67
CA SER A 62 -5.60 9.98 -11.96
C SER A 62 -5.47 10.02 -10.43
N ARG A 63 -5.52 11.23 -9.86
CA ARG A 63 -5.44 11.52 -8.42
C ARG A 63 -6.84 11.66 -7.81
N ASN A 64 -6.92 11.60 -6.48
CA ASN A 64 -8.15 11.75 -5.69
C ASN A 64 -9.24 10.73 -6.06
N VAL A 65 -8.83 9.49 -6.38
CA VAL A 65 -9.80 8.40 -6.65
C VAL A 65 -10.37 7.88 -5.34
N LEU A 66 -9.51 7.62 -4.36
CA LEU A 66 -9.90 7.26 -3.00
C LEU A 66 -9.26 8.26 -2.03
N CYS A 67 -10.10 8.89 -1.22
CA CYS A 67 -9.68 9.80 -0.17
C CYS A 67 -10.17 9.26 1.17
N SER A 68 -9.36 9.39 2.22
CA SER A 68 -9.81 9.04 3.56
C SER A 68 -10.84 10.05 4.07
N PRO A 69 -11.65 9.70 5.10
CA PRO A 69 -12.53 10.65 5.76
C PRO A 69 -11.79 11.86 6.37
N LEU A 70 -10.48 11.76 6.58
CA LEU A 70 -9.65 12.83 7.14
C LEU A 70 -9.01 13.69 6.05
N HIS A 71 -9.16 13.35 4.77
CA HIS A 71 -8.43 13.98 3.67
C HIS A 71 -8.47 15.51 3.69
N ASP A 72 -9.66 16.11 3.82
CA ASP A 72 -9.81 17.57 3.81
C ASP A 72 -9.21 18.22 5.05
N HIS A 73 -9.28 17.55 6.21
CA HIS A 73 -8.61 18.00 7.44
C HIS A 73 -7.09 17.95 7.29
N LEU A 74 -6.55 16.85 6.75
CA LEU A 74 -5.11 16.70 6.52
C LEU A 74 -4.61 17.73 5.49
N MET A 75 -5.41 18.02 4.46
CA MET A 75 -5.08 19.06 3.48
C MET A 75 -4.99 20.45 4.13
N ALA A 76 -5.93 20.79 5.01
CA ALA A 76 -5.92 22.06 5.74
C ALA A 76 -4.68 22.22 6.64
N GLU A 77 -4.20 21.11 7.21
CA GLU A 77 -2.97 21.06 8.01
C GLU A 77 -1.68 21.01 7.16
N GLY A 78 -1.77 21.17 5.85
CA GLY A 78 -0.60 21.25 4.97
C GLY A 78 -0.04 19.89 4.54
N ALA A 79 -0.86 18.84 4.47
CA ALA A 79 -0.42 17.54 3.96
C ALA A 79 0.06 17.60 2.51
N CYS A 80 1.23 17.03 2.25
CA CYS A 80 1.70 16.69 0.91
C CYS A 80 1.27 15.25 0.58
N PHE A 81 0.28 15.12 -0.29
CA PHE A 81 -0.28 13.82 -0.65
C PHE A 81 0.54 13.08 -1.72
N GLY A 82 0.75 11.80 -1.50
CA GLY A 82 1.14 10.82 -2.52
C GLY A 82 0.01 9.85 -2.84
N GLU A 83 0.09 9.25 -4.02
CA GLU A 83 -0.86 8.24 -4.45
C GLU A 83 -0.26 6.84 -4.28
N LEU A 84 -1.03 5.95 -3.65
CA LEU A 84 -0.71 4.53 -3.59
C LEU A 84 -1.99 3.72 -3.73
N ALA A 85 -2.07 2.88 -4.77
CA ALA A 85 -3.23 2.00 -4.99
C ALA A 85 -4.57 2.77 -5.03
N GLY A 86 -4.57 3.95 -5.64
CA GLY A 86 -5.70 4.88 -5.75
C GLY A 86 -5.94 5.78 -4.53
N TRP A 87 -5.32 5.47 -3.39
CA TRP A 87 -5.47 6.25 -2.16
C TRP A 87 -4.56 7.48 -2.15
N GLU A 88 -5.13 8.61 -1.78
CA GLU A 88 -4.38 9.80 -1.36
C GLU A 88 -3.90 9.62 0.08
N ARG A 89 -2.58 9.51 0.24
CA ARG A 89 -1.92 9.34 1.54
C ARG A 89 -1.09 10.59 1.85
N ALA A 90 -1.30 11.17 3.02
CA ALA A 90 -0.43 12.23 3.52
C ALA A 90 0.96 11.63 3.78
N ASN A 91 1.95 12.00 2.96
CA ASN A 91 3.30 11.47 3.06
C ASN A 91 4.15 12.26 4.08
N TRP A 92 3.88 13.56 4.20
CA TRP A 92 4.50 14.49 5.15
C TRP A 92 3.66 15.78 5.21
N PHE A 93 3.86 16.59 6.25
CA PHE A 93 3.17 17.86 6.47
C PHE A 93 4.14 19.03 6.33
N ALA A 94 3.75 20.01 5.52
CA ALA A 94 4.56 21.19 5.27
C ALA A 94 4.41 22.21 6.42
N ASP A 95 5.48 22.95 6.71
CA ASP A 95 5.42 24.00 7.73
C ASP A 95 4.46 25.13 7.30
N PRO A 96 3.83 25.83 8.25
CA PRO A 96 2.91 26.92 7.93
C PRO A 96 3.54 27.96 6.99
N GLY A 97 2.84 28.25 5.89
CA GLY A 97 3.30 29.19 4.86
C GLY A 97 4.23 28.59 3.80
N THR A 98 4.57 27.31 3.90
CA THR A 98 5.29 26.58 2.83
C THR A 98 4.33 25.81 1.94
N ASN A 99 4.72 25.60 0.67
CA ASN A 99 3.89 24.88 -0.30
C ASN A 99 4.11 23.36 -0.14
N PRO A 100 3.08 22.55 0.13
CA PRO A 100 3.20 21.11 0.31
C PRO A 100 3.40 20.37 -1.02
N LYS A 101 4.53 20.62 -1.68
CA LYS A 101 4.92 20.00 -2.95
C LYS A 101 6.33 19.42 -2.87
N TYR A 102 6.53 18.30 -3.55
CA TYR A 102 7.84 17.68 -3.66
C TYR A 102 8.82 18.57 -4.45
N GLN A 103 10.01 18.74 -3.89
CA GLN A 103 11.19 19.21 -4.61
C GLN A 103 12.16 18.03 -4.71
N TYR A 104 12.14 17.37 -5.87
CA TYR A 104 12.87 16.13 -6.06
C TYR A 104 14.38 16.33 -6.07
N SER A 105 15.07 15.39 -5.45
CA SER A 105 16.54 15.31 -5.39
C SER A 105 16.95 13.85 -5.20
N TYR A 106 18.18 13.53 -5.59
CA TYR A 106 18.83 12.25 -5.24
C TYR A 106 19.45 12.27 -3.83
N GLY A 107 19.65 13.46 -3.26
CA GLY A 107 20.03 13.65 -1.86
C GLY A 107 18.82 13.85 -0.94
N PRO A 108 19.02 14.43 0.25
CA PRO A 108 17.92 14.83 1.12
C PRO A 108 16.94 15.73 0.36
N GLN A 109 15.67 15.36 0.37
CA GLN A 109 14.60 16.12 -0.26
C GLN A 109 14.02 17.15 0.73
N ASN A 110 13.21 18.09 0.22
CA ASN A 110 12.68 19.20 1.01
C ASN A 110 11.88 18.78 2.25
N TRP A 111 11.25 17.61 2.21
CA TRP A 111 10.45 17.07 3.31
C TRP A 111 11.26 16.43 4.44
N HIS A 112 12.59 16.28 4.29
CA HIS A 112 13.41 15.57 5.28
C HIS A 112 13.39 16.26 6.67
N GLY A 113 13.33 17.59 6.70
CA GLY A 113 13.18 18.34 7.95
C GLY A 113 11.81 18.12 8.60
N ASN A 114 10.74 18.16 7.80
CA ASN A 114 9.38 17.91 8.27
C ASN A 114 9.21 16.50 8.84
N GLN A 115 9.73 15.49 8.13
CA GLN A 115 9.69 14.10 8.57
C GLN A 115 10.45 13.89 9.89
N LYS A 116 11.59 14.58 10.08
CA LYS A 116 12.31 14.55 11.35
C LYS A 116 11.43 15.07 12.48
N ASN A 117 10.76 16.21 12.29
CA ASN A 117 9.86 16.78 13.30
C ASN A 117 8.66 15.87 13.59
N GLU A 118 8.08 15.24 12.57
CA GLU A 118 7.01 14.25 12.72
C GLU A 118 7.48 13.02 13.52
N HIS A 119 8.70 12.55 13.24
CA HIS A 119 9.32 11.44 13.96
C HIS A 119 9.53 11.77 15.44
N GLU A 120 10.15 12.91 15.74
CA GLU A 120 10.36 13.39 17.11
C GLU A 120 9.02 13.55 17.85
N THR A 121 8.01 14.14 17.19
CA THR A 121 6.65 14.27 17.75
C THR A 121 6.02 12.91 18.06
N THR A 122 6.20 11.92 17.19
CA THR A 122 5.71 10.55 17.41
C THR A 122 6.40 9.87 18.58
N ARG A 123 7.69 10.15 18.80
CA ARG A 123 8.49 9.56 19.87
C ARG A 123 8.25 10.20 21.23
N GLU A 124 8.10 11.52 21.24
CA GLU A 124 8.17 12.32 22.46
C GLU A 124 6.81 12.92 22.86
N ARG A 125 5.81 12.83 21.98
CA ARG A 125 4.47 13.41 22.17
C ARG A 125 3.39 12.45 21.66
N VAL A 126 2.43 12.98 20.90
CA VAL A 126 1.31 12.24 20.32
C VAL A 126 1.24 12.57 18.84
N ALA A 127 1.12 11.55 18.02
CA ALA A 127 0.93 11.67 16.58
C ALA A 127 -0.32 10.90 16.15
N LEU A 128 -1.01 11.42 15.14
CA LEU A 128 -2.13 10.76 14.49
C LEU A 128 -1.65 10.25 13.12
N TYR A 129 -1.88 8.96 12.87
CA TYR A 129 -1.61 8.33 11.58
C TYR A 129 -2.90 7.91 10.92
N ASP A 130 -3.09 8.33 9.67
CA ASP A 130 -4.18 7.84 8.85
C ASP A 130 -3.83 6.47 8.24
N GLN A 131 -4.45 5.41 8.76
CA GLN A 131 -4.30 4.04 8.29
C GLN A 131 -5.53 3.56 7.49
N THR A 132 -6.36 4.48 6.99
CA THR A 132 -7.57 4.16 6.22
C THR A 132 -7.24 3.31 4.99
N SER A 133 -6.11 3.57 4.33
CA SER A 133 -5.70 2.89 3.09
C SER A 133 -5.23 1.44 3.29
N PHE A 134 -5.04 0.96 4.52
CA PHE A 134 -4.65 -0.45 4.74
C PHE A 134 -5.74 -1.40 4.26
N ALA A 135 -5.36 -2.50 3.62
CA ALA A 135 -6.29 -3.57 3.32
C ALA A 135 -6.89 -4.13 4.62
N LYS A 136 -8.22 -4.28 4.65
CA LYS A 136 -8.98 -4.76 5.80
C LYS A 136 -9.92 -5.84 5.28
N PHE A 137 -9.93 -6.99 5.93
CA PHE A 137 -10.77 -8.13 5.56
C PHE A 137 -11.59 -8.56 6.77
N ASP A 138 -12.90 -8.72 6.56
CA ASP A 138 -13.77 -9.38 7.52
C ASP A 138 -13.92 -10.85 7.12
N VAL A 139 -13.48 -11.75 8.01
CA VAL A 139 -13.62 -13.19 7.83
C VAL A 139 -14.69 -13.68 8.79
N ILE A 140 -15.89 -13.92 8.28
CA ILE A 140 -17.09 -14.20 9.07
C ILE A 140 -17.65 -15.57 8.69
N GLY A 141 -18.07 -16.34 9.70
CA GLY A 141 -18.75 -17.62 9.53
C GLY A 141 -18.24 -18.67 10.53
N SER A 142 -19.01 -19.75 10.70
CA SER A 142 -18.69 -20.83 11.66
C SER A 142 -17.32 -21.48 11.44
N ASP A 143 -16.77 -21.34 10.24
CA ASP A 143 -15.50 -21.93 9.82
C ASP A 143 -14.35 -20.91 9.77
N ALA A 144 -14.57 -19.65 10.20
CA ALA A 144 -13.58 -18.58 10.13
C ALA A 144 -12.31 -18.91 10.92
N GLU A 145 -12.46 -19.32 12.19
CA GLU A 145 -11.33 -19.72 13.03
C GLU A 145 -10.55 -20.88 12.41
N ARG A 146 -11.24 -21.96 12.01
CA ARG A 146 -10.62 -23.14 11.40
C ARG A 146 -9.85 -22.79 10.12
N THR A 147 -10.41 -21.88 9.32
CA THR A 147 -9.79 -21.44 8.06
C THR A 147 -8.54 -20.60 8.33
N LEU A 148 -8.62 -19.63 9.24
CA LEU A 148 -7.49 -18.79 9.60
C LEU A 148 -6.37 -19.57 10.28
N GLU A 149 -6.69 -20.55 11.11
CA GLU A 149 -5.73 -21.48 11.73
C GLU A 149 -4.98 -22.34 10.72
N ARG A 150 -5.56 -22.57 9.54
CA ARG A 150 -4.88 -23.28 8.44
C ARG A 150 -3.95 -22.36 7.63
N ILE A 151 -4.32 -21.09 7.46
CA ILE A 151 -3.61 -20.14 6.59
C ILE A 151 -2.47 -19.43 7.33
N CYS A 152 -2.70 -19.07 8.60
CA CYS A 152 -1.77 -18.32 9.42
C CYS A 152 -0.69 -19.22 10.00
N ALA A 153 0.56 -18.74 10.03
CA ALA A 153 1.65 -19.49 10.67
C ALA A 153 1.61 -19.44 12.21
N ASN A 154 1.00 -18.41 12.80
CA ASN A 154 0.82 -18.29 14.25
C ASN A 154 -0.60 -18.72 14.68
N LYS A 155 -0.73 -19.10 15.96
CA LYS A 155 -2.04 -19.39 16.59
C LYS A 155 -2.91 -18.13 16.67
N VAL A 156 -4.03 -18.12 15.96
CA VAL A 156 -4.94 -16.96 15.83
C VAL A 156 -6.31 -17.19 16.46
N GLY A 157 -6.76 -18.44 16.60
CA GLY A 157 -7.92 -18.90 17.36
C GLY A 157 -7.67 -18.81 18.87
N ARG A 158 -7.33 -17.61 19.34
CA ARG A 158 -7.17 -17.24 20.74
C ARG A 158 -8.47 -16.61 21.25
N ALA A 159 -8.47 -16.13 22.49
CA ALA A 159 -9.65 -15.48 23.08
C ALA A 159 -10.10 -14.27 22.23
N ILE A 160 -11.42 -14.00 22.22
CA ILE A 160 -11.98 -12.78 21.63
C ILE A 160 -11.28 -11.54 22.24
N GLY A 161 -10.95 -10.57 21.40
CA GLY A 161 -10.13 -9.40 21.71
C GLY A 161 -8.63 -9.59 21.47
N SER A 162 -8.17 -10.81 21.15
CA SER A 162 -6.75 -11.05 20.86
C SER A 162 -6.34 -10.45 19.51
N ILE A 163 -5.12 -9.91 19.48
CA ILE A 163 -4.45 -9.42 18.28
C ILE A 163 -3.19 -10.24 18.07
N THR A 164 -3.02 -10.80 16.86
CA THR A 164 -1.87 -11.64 16.51
C THR A 164 -1.30 -11.20 15.16
N TYR A 165 -0.05 -10.76 15.16
CA TYR A 165 0.73 -10.61 13.93
C TYR A 165 1.16 -11.99 13.43
N THR A 166 0.91 -12.27 12.15
CA THR A 166 1.19 -13.59 11.55
C THR A 166 1.44 -13.46 10.06
N PRO A 167 2.41 -14.20 9.49
CA PRO A 167 2.48 -14.36 8.06
C PRO A 167 1.42 -15.35 7.57
N TRP A 168 1.04 -15.19 6.31
CA TRP A 168 0.40 -16.21 5.48
C TRP A 168 1.47 -16.87 4.63
N LEU A 169 1.49 -18.20 4.65
CA LEU A 169 2.49 -18.99 3.92
C LEU A 169 1.82 -19.80 2.82
N ASN A 170 2.51 -19.95 1.69
CA ASN A 170 2.13 -20.94 0.69
C ASN A 170 2.64 -22.35 1.06
N GLU A 171 2.22 -23.36 0.30
CA GLU A 171 2.59 -24.77 0.51
C GLU A 171 4.11 -25.04 0.41
N ARG A 172 4.90 -24.09 -0.10
CA ARG A 172 6.36 -24.15 -0.21
C ARG A 172 7.06 -23.33 0.88
N ALA A 173 6.33 -22.91 1.92
CA ALA A 173 6.80 -22.04 3.00
C ALA A 173 7.28 -20.64 2.56
N GLY A 174 6.89 -20.20 1.35
CA GLY A 174 7.08 -18.81 0.93
C GLY A 174 6.06 -17.88 1.58
N ILE A 175 6.46 -16.65 1.89
CA ILE A 175 5.60 -15.64 2.49
C ILE A 175 4.74 -15.01 1.40
N GLU A 176 3.42 -15.09 1.56
CA GLU A 176 2.43 -14.49 0.65
C GLU A 176 1.92 -13.14 1.18
N ALA A 177 1.84 -13.00 2.50
CA ALA A 177 1.48 -11.76 3.18
C ALA A 177 1.96 -11.77 4.62
N ASP A 178 2.14 -10.59 5.21
CA ASP A 178 2.13 -10.38 6.65
C ASP A 178 0.84 -9.67 7.05
N VAL A 179 0.15 -10.19 8.05
CA VAL A 179 -1.15 -9.65 8.49
C VAL A 179 -1.22 -9.56 10.00
N THR A 180 -2.13 -8.72 10.46
CA THR A 180 -2.54 -8.67 11.87
C THR A 180 -3.97 -9.18 11.98
N VAL A 181 -4.17 -10.33 12.62
CA VAL A 181 -5.48 -10.92 12.85
C VAL A 181 -6.00 -10.45 14.21
N THR A 182 -7.18 -9.82 14.20
CA THR A 182 -7.89 -9.43 15.41
C THR A 182 -9.17 -10.25 15.52
N ARG A 183 -9.33 -11.02 16.61
CA ARG A 183 -10.56 -11.77 16.84
C ARG A 183 -11.58 -10.87 17.52
N ILE A 184 -12.65 -10.52 16.82
CA ILE A 184 -13.68 -9.59 17.34
C ILE A 184 -14.97 -10.29 17.79
N GLY A 185 -15.15 -11.57 17.48
CA GLY A 185 -16.36 -12.34 17.80
C GLY A 185 -16.14 -13.85 17.69
N GLU A 186 -17.24 -14.60 17.82
CA GLU A 186 -17.30 -16.04 17.56
C GLU A 186 -17.17 -16.37 16.07
#